data_AF-A0A941TX12-F1
#
_entry.id   AF-A0A941TX12-F1
#
_cell.length_a   1.000
_cell.length_b   1.000
_cell.length_c   1.000
_cell.angle_alpha   90.00
_cell.angle_beta   90.00
_cell.angle_gamma   90.00
#
_symmetry.space_group_name_H-M   'P 1'
#
loop_
_entity.id
_entity.type
_entity.pdbx_description
1 polymer ?
#
loop_
_entity_poly.entity_id
_entity_poly.type
_entity_poly.pdbx_seq_one_letter_code
_entity_poly.pdbx_strand_id
1 'polypeptide(L)' 'MATKLSKQLKREIEVDGKPYMVTLSPEGLKLTEKGKRLGKELTWKDIVGGDAALASALSASVGS' A
#
# COMPACT_ATOMS: atom_id res chain seq x y z
N MET A 1 24.03 5.66 -1.23
CA MET A 1 23.49 4.41 -1.79
C MET A 1 22.25 4.03 -1.01
N ALA A 2 21.19 3.54 -1.66
CA ALA A 2 20.02 3.03 -0.97
C ALA A 2 20.20 1.53 -0.66
N THR A 3 19.80 1.09 0.53
CA THR A 3 19.84 -0.33 0.91
C THR A 3 18.75 -1.08 0.15
N LYS A 4 19.14 -2.13 -0.59
CA LYS A 4 18.18 -2.98 -1.29
C LYS A 4 17.24 -3.67 -0.31
N LEU A 5 15.94 -3.58 -0.58
CA LEU A 5 14.92 -4.29 0.18
C LEU A 5 14.93 -5.77 -0.21
N SER A 6 15.67 -6.58 0.56
CA SER A 6 15.79 -8.03 0.30
C SER A 6 14.80 -8.86 1.13
N LYS A 7 14.25 -8.30 2.21
CA LYS A 7 13.32 -8.96 3.14
C LYS A 7 12.16 -8.02 3.46
N GLN A 8 11.08 -8.58 3.99
CA GLN A 8 9.95 -7.79 4.46
C GLN A 8 10.37 -6.78 5.53
N LEU A 9 9.81 -5.59 5.43
CA LEU A 9 10.14 -4.45 6.25
C LEU A 9 8.87 -3.77 6.75
N LYS A 10 8.60 -3.86 8.05
CA LYS A 10 7.36 -3.35 8.66
C LYS A 10 7.61 -2.04 9.38
N ARG A 11 6.78 -1.02 9.14
CA ARG A 11 6.83 0.28 9.80
C ARG A 11 5.44 0.72 10.20
N GLU A 12 5.35 1.46 11.29
CA GLU A 12 4.16 2.25 11.59
C GLU A 12 4.30 3.60 10.88
N ILE A 13 3.21 4.05 10.27
CA ILE A 13 3.09 5.37 9.65
C ILE A 13 1.74 5.99 10.05
N GLU A 14 1.63 7.30 9.91
CA GLU A 14 0.36 8.01 10.10
C GLU A 14 -0.15 8.50 8.74
N VAL A 15 -1.44 8.30 8.48
CA VAL A 15 -2.16 8.82 7.30
C VAL A 15 -3.46 9.44 7.79
N ASP A 16 -3.66 10.74 7.54
CA ASP A 16 -4.83 11.50 7.98
C ASP A 16 -5.15 11.34 9.49
N GLY A 17 -4.11 11.37 10.34
CA GLY A 17 -4.24 11.21 11.78
C GLY A 17 -4.56 9.78 12.26
N LYS A 18 -4.55 8.79 11.35
CA LYS A 18 -4.80 7.38 11.67
C LYS A 18 -3.50 6.57 11.57
N PRO A 19 -3.20 5.70 12.55
CA PRO A 19 -2.03 4.85 12.50
C PRO A 19 -2.25 3.66 11.56
N TYR A 20 -1.29 3.44 10.68
CA TYR A 20 -1.23 2.29 9.78
C TYR A 20 0.08 1.52 9.96
N MET A 21 0.02 0.21 9.76
CA MET A 21 1.19 -0.63 9.55
C MET A 21 1.43 -0.78 8.05
N VAL A 22 2.56 -0.27 7.57
CA VAL A 22 3.06 -0.53 6.23
C VAL A 22 4.04 -1.70 6.26
N THR A 23 3.82 -2.68 5.40
CA THR A 23 4.75 -3.78 5.15
C THR A 23 5.27 -3.66 3.73
N LEU A 24 6.55 -3.37 3.59
CA LEU A 24 7.24 -3.32 2.30
C LEU A 24 7.88 -4.68 2.04
N SER A 25 7.72 -5.23 0.84
CA SER A 25 8.38 -6.45 0.38
C SER A 25 9.08 -6.21 -0.96
N PRO A 26 9.95 -7.12 -1.41
CA PRO A 26 10.53 -7.03 -2.75
C PRO A 26 9.47 -7.03 -3.89
N GLU A 27 8.25 -7.49 -3.62
CA GLU A 27 7.18 -7.65 -4.62
C GLU A 27 6.17 -6.49 -4.60
N GLY A 28 6.02 -5.81 -3.47
CA GLY A 28 5.07 -4.71 -3.32
C GLY A 28 4.97 -4.16 -1.91
N LEU A 29 3.82 -3.57 -1.59
CA LEU A 29 3.50 -3.09 -0.26
C LEU A 29 2.11 -3.54 0.19
N LYS A 30 1.97 -3.68 1.51
CA LYS A 30 0.70 -3.88 2.19
C LYS A 30 0.49 -2.79 3.22
N LEU A 31 -0.68 -2.16 3.21
CA LEU A 31 -1.06 -1.16 4.19
C LEU A 31 -2.25 -1.66 5.01
N THR A 32 -2.08 -1.77 6.32
CA THR A 32 -3.11 -2.26 7.24
C THR A 32 -3.38 -1.20 8.30
N GLU A 33 -4.62 -0.76 8.45
CA GLU A 33 -5.00 0.15 9.53
C GLU A 33 -4.84 -0.55 10.89
N LYS A 34 -4.30 0.13 11.89
CA LYS A 34 -4.06 -0.46 13.21
C LYS A 34 -5.37 -0.98 13.82
N GLY A 35 -5.37 -2.22 14.28
CA GLY A 35 -6.57 -2.90 14.81
C GLY A 35 -7.45 -3.56 13.74
N LYS A 36 -7.18 -3.35 12.44
CA LYS A 36 -7.85 -4.08 11.35
C LYS A 36 -7.00 -5.24 10.86
N ARG A 37 -7.66 -6.32 10.45
CA ARG A 37 -7.02 -7.51 9.86
C ARG A 37 -6.93 -7.45 8.34
N LEU A 38 -7.83 -6.71 7.71
CA LEU A 38 -7.86 -6.49 6.26
C LEU A 38 -7.02 -5.26 5.92
N GLY A 39 -5.97 -5.47 5.12
CA GLY A 39 -5.10 -4.42 4.59
C GLY A 39 -5.12 -4.42 3.07
N LYS A 40 -4.81 -3.27 2.46
CA LYS A 40 -4.73 -3.13 0.99
C LYS A 40 -3.33 -3.49 0.52
N GLU A 41 -3.25 -4.33 -0.51
CA GLU A 41 -1.98 -4.77 -1.12
C GLU A 41 -1.84 -4.18 -2.51
N LEU A 42 -0.62 -3.74 -2.86
CA LEU A 42 -0.27 -3.21 -4.18
C LEU A 42 1.10 -3.75 -4.57
N THR A 43 1.25 -4.20 -5.81
CA THR A 43 2.57 -4.59 -6.32
C THR A 43 3.36 -3.36 -6.77
N TRP A 44 4.67 -3.47 -6.88
CA TRP A 44 5.48 -2.37 -7.44
C TRP A 44 5.08 -2.03 -8.88
N LYS A 45 4.60 -3.02 -9.65
CA LYS A 45 4.11 -2.80 -11.01
C LYS A 45 2.85 -1.93 -11.02
N ASP A 46 1.91 -2.15 -10.10
CA ASP A 46 0.69 -1.34 -10.01
C ASP A 46 0.99 0.10 -9.60
N ILE A 47 2.01 0.30 -8.76
CA ILE A 47 2.45 1.63 -8.30
C ILE A 47 3.18 2.38 -9.41
N VAL A 48 4.14 1.73 -10.08
CA VAL A 48 4.93 2.35 -11.16
C VAL A 48 4.10 2.52 -12.43
N GLY A 49 3.19 1.59 -12.72
CA GLY A 49 2.30 1.63 -13.87
C GLY A 49 1.13 2.62 -13.74
N GLY A 50 0.94 3.24 -12.57
CA GLY A 50 -0.17 4.17 -12.32
C GLY A 50 -1.53 3.52 -12.05
N ASP A 51 -1.60 2.19 -12.01
CA ASP A 51 -2.83 1.43 -11.78
C ASP A 51 -3.33 1.55 -10.32
N ALA A 52 -2.44 1.89 -9.40
CA ALA A 52 -2.80 2.24 -8.02
C ALA A 52 -3.81 3.42 -7.94
N ALA A 53 -3.79 4.34 -8.91
CA ALA A 53 -4.76 5.42 -9.03
C ALA A 53 -6.04 5.00 -9.78
N LEU A 54 -5.91 4.16 -10.83
CA LEU A 54 -7.03 3.73 -11.67
C LEU A 54 -8.01 2.82 -10.92
N ALA A 55 -7.56 1.88 -10.10
CA ALA A 55 -8.49 1.03 -9.34
C ALA A 55 -9.34 1.83 -8.33
N SER A 56 -8.76 2.89 -7.74
CA SER A 56 -9.48 3.80 -6.82
C SER A 56 -10.43 4.75 -7.56
N ALA A 57 -10.02 5.29 -8.70
CA ALA A 57 -10.85 6.18 -9.52
C ALA A 57 -11.99 5.42 -10.22
N LEU A 58 -11.73 4.20 -10.70
CA LEU A 58 -12.72 3.35 -11.35
C LEU A 58 -13.78 2.87 -10.36
N SER A 59 -13.39 2.45 -9.14
CA SER A 59 -14.34 2.09 -8.10
C SER A 59 -15.24 3.27 -7.70
N ALA A 60 -14.71 4.50 -7.75
CA ALA A 60 -15.49 5.71 -7.53
C ALA A 60 -16.40 6.07 -8.72
N SER A 61 -16.02 5.73 -9.96
CA SER A 61 -16.79 6.07 -11.16
C SER A 61 -17.86 5.03 -11.56
N VAL A 62 -17.71 3.77 -11.14
CA VAL A 62 -18.71 2.70 -11.43
C VAL A 62 -19.74 2.51 -10.30
N GLY A 63 -19.62 3.31 -9.23
CA GLY A 63 -20.53 3.35 -8.10
C GLY A 63 -21.40 4.61 -8.04
N SER A 64 -21.70 5.23 -9.19
CA SER A 64 -22.68 6.32 -9.34
C SER A 64 -23.91 5.85 -10.09
#